data_AF-A0A3A1XBL9-F1
#
_entry.id   AF-A0A3A1XBL9-F1
#
_cell.length_a   1.000
_cell.length_b   1.000
_cell.length_c   1.000
_cell.angle_alpha   90.00
_cell.angle_beta   90.00
_cell.angle_gamma   90.00
#
_symmetry.space_group_name_H-M   'P 1'
#
loop_
_entity.id
_entity.type
_entity.pdbx_description
1 polymer ?
#
loop_
_entity_poly.entity_id
_entity_poly.type
_entity_poly.pdbx_seq_one_letter_code
_entity_poly.pdbx_strand_id
1 'polypeptide(L)'
;FGMQGNKSELKSIAEKALNDMQLNNCGSKWPSELSGGQAQRVSLARALVHNPELLLLDEPFGALDALTRLDMQDLLDNLRQKHGWTTIMVTHDISEAVRLSDRILMIKDGIIEKNWNIDRSQLDAQKRPNNHVEIEDELREALQ
;
A
#
# COMPACT_ATOMS: atom_id res chain seq x y z
N PHE A 1 -13.59 9.80 18.56
CA PHE A 1 -12.53 9.61 17.57
C PHE A 1 -11.23 10.12 18.14
N GLY A 2 -10.22 9.26 18.23
CA GLY A 2 -8.95 9.54 18.88
C GLY A 2 -8.43 8.29 19.59
N MET A 3 -7.13 8.05 19.56
CA MET A 3 -6.51 6.99 20.33
C MET A 3 -6.62 7.32 21.83
N GLN A 4 -6.90 6.30 22.65
CA GLN A 4 -6.89 6.44 24.11
C GLN A 4 -5.45 6.32 24.63
N GLY A 5 -5.11 7.11 25.64
CA GLY A 5 -3.79 7.11 26.27
C GLY A 5 -3.38 8.50 26.75
N ASN A 6 -2.37 8.55 27.60
CA ASN A 6 -1.77 9.82 28.00
C ASN A 6 -0.91 10.41 26.87
N LYS A 7 -0.55 11.69 26.97
CA LYS A 7 0.22 12.39 25.93
C LYS A 7 1.56 11.70 25.61
N SER A 8 2.21 11.09 26.60
CA SER A 8 3.50 10.40 26.40
C SER A 8 3.31 9.10 25.61
N GLU A 9 2.26 8.33 25.91
CA GLU A 9 1.90 7.10 25.20
C GLU A 9 1.55 7.41 23.74
N LEU A 10 0.69 8.40 23.52
CA LEU A 10 0.28 8.82 22.17
C LEU A 10 1.47 9.30 21.34
N LYS A 11 2.40 10.04 21.97
CA LYS A 11 3.63 10.48 21.30
C LYS A 11 4.50 9.28 20.91
N SER A 12 4.66 8.30 21.79
CA SER A 12 5.44 7.09 21.52
C SER A 12 4.84 6.27 20.37
N ILE A 13 3.50 6.14 20.32
CA ILE A 13 2.81 5.47 19.21
C ILE A 13 3.05 6.20 17.89
N ALA A 14 2.94 7.53 17.87
CA ALA A 14 3.18 8.34 16.69
C ALA A 14 4.64 8.24 16.20
N GLU A 15 5.61 8.34 17.12
CA GLU A 15 7.04 8.19 16.82
C GLU A 15 7.34 6.80 16.25
N LYS A 16 6.76 5.74 16.83
CA LYS A 16 6.90 4.38 16.30
C LYS A 16 6.34 4.26 14.88
N ALA A 17 5.15 4.80 14.62
CA ALA A 17 4.53 4.74 13.30
C ALA A 17 5.32 5.52 12.23
N LEU A 18 5.90 6.67 12.61
CA LEU A 18 6.80 7.41 11.73
C LEU A 18 8.08 6.60 11.45
N ASN A 19 8.64 5.93 12.46
CA ASN A 19 9.83 5.09 12.27
C ASN A 19 9.54 3.88 11.37
N ASP A 20 8.39 3.22 11.54
CA ASP A 20 7.94 2.13 10.65
C ASP A 20 7.81 2.61 9.20
N MET A 21 7.53 3.89 8.97
CA MET A 21 7.47 4.53 7.65
C MET A 21 8.80 5.14 7.16
N GLN A 22 9.90 4.96 7.88
CA GLN A 22 11.20 5.58 7.61
C GLN A 22 11.15 7.13 7.61
N LEU A 23 10.37 7.71 8.53
CA LEU A 23 10.13 9.15 8.65
C LEU A 23 10.67 9.76 9.96
N ASN A 24 11.74 9.21 10.52
CA ASN A 24 12.27 9.52 11.85
C ASN A 24 12.44 11.04 12.13
N ASN A 25 12.75 11.83 11.10
CA ASN A 25 13.02 13.26 11.20
C ASN A 25 11.84 14.17 10.79
N CYS A 26 10.64 13.60 10.61
CA CYS A 26 9.46 14.34 10.13
C CYS A 26 8.44 14.66 11.23
N GLY A 27 8.63 14.18 12.47
CA GLY A 27 7.62 14.29 13.54
C GLY A 27 7.27 15.71 13.97
N SER A 28 8.11 16.70 13.66
CA SER A 28 7.87 18.11 13.95
C SER A 28 7.54 18.96 12.72
N LYS A 29 7.51 18.35 11.52
CA LYS A 29 7.27 19.06 10.26
C LYS A 29 5.77 19.28 10.06
N TRP A 30 5.42 20.45 9.53
CA TRP A 30 4.08 20.73 9.03
C TRP A 30 3.82 19.97 7.72
N PRO A 31 2.56 19.62 7.40
CA PRO A 31 2.24 18.92 6.15
C PRO A 31 2.77 19.60 4.89
N SER A 32 2.86 20.94 4.87
CA SER A 32 3.41 21.73 3.77
C SER A 32 4.92 21.60 3.60
N GLU A 33 5.63 21.09 4.61
CA GLU A 33 7.09 20.89 4.60
C GLU A 33 7.48 19.46 4.18
N LEU A 34 6.49 18.60 3.89
CA LEU A 34 6.70 17.22 3.45
C LEU A 34 6.73 17.15 1.93
N SER A 35 7.62 16.34 1.37
CA SER A 35 7.51 15.93 -0.02
C SER A 35 6.22 15.12 -0.25
N GLY A 36 5.76 14.99 -1.50
CA GLY A 36 4.59 14.16 -1.81
C GLY A 36 4.68 12.74 -1.25
N GLY A 37 5.85 12.10 -1.41
CA GLY A 37 6.09 10.77 -0.84
C GLY A 37 6.15 10.73 0.69
N GLN A 38 6.68 11.77 1.34
CA GLN A 38 6.63 11.87 2.79
C GLN A 38 5.19 12.04 3.30
N ALA A 39 4.41 12.90 2.65
CA ALA A 39 3.00 13.11 3.00
C ALA A 39 2.17 11.82 2.85
N GLN A 40 2.44 11.03 1.80
CA GLN A 40 1.79 9.74 1.58
C GLN A 40 2.17 8.71 2.64
N ARG A 41 3.45 8.61 2.99
CA ARG A 41 3.96 7.79 4.11
C ARG A 41 3.32 8.19 5.45
N VAL A 42 3.19 9.49 5.74
CA VAL A 42 2.49 9.98 6.94
C VAL A 42 1.01 9.58 6.91
N SER A 43 0.35 9.67 5.75
CA SER A 43 -1.05 9.24 5.60
C SER A 43 -1.22 7.75 5.93
N LEU A 44 -0.32 6.90 5.45
CA LEU A 44 -0.32 5.47 5.74
C LEU A 44 -0.02 5.18 7.22
N ALA A 45 0.98 5.85 7.83
CA ALA A 45 1.23 5.76 9.28
C ALA A 45 -0.02 6.11 10.09
N ARG A 46 -0.74 7.17 9.71
CA ARG A 46 -1.97 7.61 10.37
C ARG A 46 -3.09 6.58 10.27
N ALA A 47 -3.18 5.82 9.17
CA ALA A 47 -4.13 4.71 9.06
C ALA A 47 -3.71 3.54 9.97
N LEU A 48 -2.41 3.25 10.02
CA LEU A 48 -1.85 2.09 10.71
C LEU A 48 -1.79 2.20 12.24
N VAL A 49 -1.67 3.42 12.79
CA VAL A 49 -1.60 3.60 14.26
C VAL A 49 -2.80 3.02 14.99
N HIS A 50 -3.94 2.90 14.31
CA HIS A 50 -5.17 2.31 14.85
C HIS A 50 -5.20 0.78 14.83
N ASN A 51 -4.16 0.11 14.35
CA ASN A 51 -4.10 -1.34 14.16
C ASN A 51 -5.37 -1.88 13.48
N PRO A 52 -5.71 -1.40 12.27
CA PRO A 52 -6.97 -1.75 11.61
C PRO A 52 -6.97 -3.21 11.14
N GLU A 53 -8.14 -3.83 11.17
CA GLU A 53 -8.35 -5.17 10.59
C GLU A 53 -8.45 -5.12 9.05
N LEU A 54 -8.95 -4.00 8.52
CA LEU A 54 -9.13 -3.74 7.09
C LEU A 54 -8.56 -2.37 6.71
N LEU A 55 -7.71 -2.36 5.68
CA LEU A 55 -7.18 -1.18 5.05
C LEU A 55 -7.81 -0.96 3.67
N LEU A 56 -8.34 0.23 3.44
CA LEU A 56 -8.79 0.68 2.13
C LEU A 56 -7.79 1.68 1.57
N LEU A 57 -7.24 1.38 0.41
CA LEU A 57 -6.27 2.22 -0.28
C LEU A 57 -6.82 2.66 -1.64
N ASP A 58 -6.91 3.96 -1.84
CA ASP A 58 -7.35 4.55 -3.10
C ASP A 58 -6.15 5.21 -3.78
N GLU A 59 -5.66 4.61 -4.87
CA GLU A 59 -4.49 5.06 -5.64
C GLU A 59 -3.26 5.39 -4.74
N PRO A 60 -2.83 4.46 -3.86
CA PRO A 60 -1.89 4.75 -2.77
C PRO A 60 -0.45 5.04 -3.23
N PHE A 61 -0.16 5.00 -4.52
CA PHE A 61 1.18 5.27 -5.07
C PHE A 61 1.18 6.19 -6.30
N GLY A 62 0.01 6.64 -6.77
CA GLY A 62 -0.11 7.39 -8.04
C GLY A 62 0.66 8.71 -8.07
N ALA A 63 0.92 9.32 -6.90
CA ALA A 63 1.66 10.59 -6.77
C ALA A 63 3.18 10.42 -6.60
N LEU A 64 3.70 9.19 -6.63
CA LEU A 64 5.11 8.88 -6.39
C LEU A 64 5.89 8.71 -7.68
N ASP A 65 7.16 9.11 -7.66
CA ASP A 65 8.14 8.72 -8.66
C ASP A 65 8.40 7.21 -8.59
N ALA A 66 9.00 6.65 -9.66
CA ALA A 66 9.15 5.21 -9.83
C ALA A 66 9.95 4.53 -8.70
N LEU A 67 11.01 5.16 -8.19
CA LEU A 67 11.83 4.58 -7.12
C LEU A 67 11.08 4.63 -5.79
N THR A 68 10.55 5.80 -5.42
CA THR A 68 9.78 5.96 -4.18
C THR A 68 8.55 5.06 -4.15
N ARG A 69 7.93 4.83 -5.31
CA ARG A 69 6.81 3.89 -5.48
C ARG A 69 7.22 2.47 -5.13
N LEU A 70 8.30 1.95 -5.71
CA LEU A 70 8.77 0.59 -5.41
C LEU A 70 9.08 0.41 -3.92
N ASP A 71 9.78 1.37 -3.32
CA ASP A 71 10.07 1.37 -1.89
C ASP A 71 8.80 1.33 -1.04
N MET A 72 7.77 2.09 -1.45
CA MET A 72 6.49 2.15 -0.76
C MET A 72 5.68 0.86 -0.89
N GLN A 73 5.70 0.23 -2.07
CA GLN A 73 5.04 -1.05 -2.28
C GLN A 73 5.73 -2.15 -1.45
N ASP A 74 7.06 -2.15 -1.38
CA ASP A 74 7.83 -3.05 -0.52
C ASP A 74 7.50 -2.87 0.96
N LEU A 75 7.42 -1.61 1.40
CA LEU A 75 7.04 -1.27 2.75
C LEU A 75 5.63 -1.78 3.09
N LEU A 76 4.66 -1.54 2.22
CA LEU A 76 3.28 -2.00 2.42
C LEU A 76 3.21 -3.52 2.51
N ASP A 77 3.90 -4.23 1.62
CA ASP A 77 3.90 -5.70 1.61
C ASP A 77 4.54 -6.28 2.89
N ASN A 78 5.66 -5.71 3.34
CA ASN A 78 6.31 -6.10 4.58
C ASN A 78 5.42 -5.85 5.82
N LEU A 79 4.77 -4.68 5.87
CA LEU A 79 3.85 -4.34 6.96
C LEU A 79 2.64 -5.28 6.97
N ARG A 80 2.13 -5.66 5.79
CA ARG A 80 1.06 -6.66 5.66
C ARG A 80 1.44 -8.03 6.15
N GLN A 81 2.62 -8.52 5.81
CA GLN A 81 3.12 -9.78 6.33
C GLN A 81 3.31 -9.75 7.86
N LYS A 82 3.71 -8.60 8.41
CA LYS A 82 3.92 -8.41 9.85
C LYS A 82 2.63 -8.31 10.67
N HIS A 83 1.64 -7.58 10.15
CA HIS A 83 0.44 -7.21 10.91
C HIS A 83 -0.80 -8.06 10.58
N GLY A 84 -0.84 -8.73 9.42
CA GLY A 84 -1.94 -9.64 9.07
C GLY A 84 -3.29 -8.98 8.74
N TRP A 85 -3.32 -7.66 8.60
CA TRP A 85 -4.48 -6.90 8.12
C TRP A 85 -4.90 -7.28 6.69
N THR A 86 -6.20 -7.19 6.41
CA THR A 86 -6.75 -7.29 5.06
C THR A 86 -6.60 -5.95 4.34
N THR A 87 -6.24 -5.97 3.05
CA THR A 87 -6.13 -4.75 2.24
C THR A 87 -7.00 -4.85 1.00
N ILE A 88 -7.79 -3.80 0.74
CA ILE A 88 -8.43 -3.55 -0.56
C ILE A 88 -7.75 -2.33 -1.16
N MET A 89 -7.21 -2.48 -2.36
CA MET A 89 -6.53 -1.42 -3.08
C MET A 89 -7.22 -1.17 -4.42
N VAL A 90 -7.45 0.11 -4.71
CA VAL A 90 -7.85 0.59 -6.04
C VAL A 90 -6.60 1.16 -6.70
N THR A 91 -6.32 0.70 -7.92
CA THR A 91 -5.23 1.21 -8.76
C THR A 91 -5.62 1.06 -10.24
N HIS A 92 -5.12 1.97 -11.06
CA HIS A 92 -5.15 1.89 -12.52
C HIS A 92 -3.87 1.26 -13.10
N ASP A 93 -2.87 0.95 -12.26
CA ASP A 93 -1.61 0.35 -12.67
C ASP A 93 -1.64 -1.18 -12.51
N ILE A 94 -1.54 -1.87 -13.65
CA ILE A 94 -1.58 -3.33 -13.74
C ILE A 94 -0.40 -3.97 -13.00
N SER A 95 0.80 -3.38 -13.12
CA SER A 95 1.99 -3.93 -12.46
C SER A 95 1.87 -3.83 -10.94
N GLU A 96 1.23 -2.79 -10.41
CA GLU A 96 0.90 -2.70 -8.98
C GLU A 96 -0.09 -3.77 -8.55
N ALA A 97 -1.17 -3.93 -9.30
CA ALA A 97 -2.21 -4.92 -9.02
C ALA A 97 -1.62 -6.33 -8.96
N VAL A 98 -0.80 -6.71 -9.95
CA VAL A 98 -0.16 -8.03 -10.04
C VAL A 98 0.88 -8.25 -8.93
N ARG A 99 1.63 -7.21 -8.57
CA ARG A 99 2.68 -7.33 -7.54
C ARG A 99 2.12 -7.48 -6.12
N LEU A 100 1.05 -6.74 -5.80
CA LEU A 100 0.60 -6.57 -4.42
C LEU A 100 -0.64 -7.40 -4.05
N SER A 101 -1.35 -7.96 -5.01
CA SER A 101 -2.66 -8.56 -4.75
C SER A 101 -2.62 -10.07 -4.78
N ASP A 102 -3.31 -10.71 -3.84
CA ASP A 102 -3.60 -12.15 -3.89
C ASP A 102 -4.82 -12.44 -4.79
N ARG A 103 -5.62 -11.41 -5.06
CA ARG A 103 -6.79 -11.43 -5.95
C ARG A 103 -6.98 -10.08 -6.64
N ILE A 104 -7.28 -10.10 -7.94
CA ILE A 104 -7.56 -8.91 -8.74
C ILE A 104 -9.02 -8.95 -9.21
N LEU A 105 -9.72 -7.82 -9.08
CA LEU A 105 -11.07 -7.60 -9.58
C LEU A 105 -11.04 -6.48 -10.62
N MET A 106 -11.44 -6.78 -11.86
CA MET A 106 -11.60 -5.75 -12.88
C MET A 106 -13.02 -5.22 -12.85
N ILE A 107 -13.15 -3.91 -12.68
CA ILE A 107 -14.42 -3.20 -12.68
C ILE A 107 -14.53 -2.40 -13.96
N LYS A 108 -15.62 -2.60 -14.70
CA LYS A 108 -15.97 -1.84 -15.92
C LYS A 108 -17.44 -1.46 -15.81
N ASP A 109 -17.78 -0.20 -16.11
CA ASP A 109 -19.15 0.33 -16.06
C ASP A 109 -19.90 0.03 -14.74
N GLY A 110 -19.17 0.03 -13.61
CA GLY A 110 -19.72 -0.20 -12.27
C GLY A 110 -20.00 -1.67 -11.91
N ILE A 111 -19.63 -2.62 -12.77
CA ILE A 111 -19.77 -4.06 -12.51
C ILE A 111 -18.40 -4.75 -12.47
N ILE A 112 -18.31 -5.84 -11.68
CA ILE A 112 -17.13 -6.72 -11.71
C ILE A 112 -17.25 -7.60 -12.95
N GLU A 113 -16.42 -7.34 -13.94
CA GLU A 113 -16.46 -8.06 -15.23
C GLU A 113 -15.62 -9.35 -15.17
N LYS A 114 -14.44 -9.26 -14.54
CA LYS A 114 -13.50 -10.39 -14.42
C LYS A 114 -12.80 -10.39 -13.07
N ASN A 115 -12.31 -11.56 -12.67
CA ASN A 115 -11.50 -11.73 -11.47
C ASN A 115 -10.40 -12.77 -11.67
N TRP A 116 -9.26 -12.54 -11.03
CA TRP A 116 -8.09 -13.41 -11.06
C TRP A 116 -7.63 -13.71 -9.64
N ASN A 117 -7.22 -14.96 -9.40
CA ASN A 117 -6.50 -15.33 -8.19
C ASN A 117 -5.01 -15.38 -8.53
N ILE A 118 -4.19 -14.71 -7.73
CA ILE A 118 -2.76 -14.57 -7.98
C ILE A 118 -2.02 -15.46 -7.00
N ASP A 119 -1.30 -16.45 -7.51
CA ASP A 119 -0.41 -17.25 -6.67
C ASP A 119 0.86 -16.46 -6.35
N ARG A 120 0.98 -16.05 -5.09
CA ARG A 120 2.14 -15.33 -4.57
C ARG A 120 3.11 -16.22 -3.77
N SER A 121 3.00 -17.54 -3.89
CA SER A 121 3.90 -18.49 -3.22
C SER A 121 5.30 -18.52 -3.81
N GLN A 122 5.44 -18.17 -5.09
CA GLN A 122 6.73 -18.09 -5.78
C GLN A 122 6.89 -16.72 -6.42
N LEU A 123 7.82 -15.93 -5.88
CA LEU A 123 8.07 -14.57 -6.32
C LEU A 123 9.48 -14.42 -6.91
N ASP A 124 9.61 -13.54 -7.89
CA ASP A 124 10.89 -13.12 -8.46
C ASP A 124 11.68 -12.18 -7.52
N ALA A 125 12.85 -11.72 -7.96
CA ALA A 125 13.69 -10.79 -7.20
C ALA A 125 13.03 -9.42 -6.94
N GLN A 126 11.98 -9.07 -7.70
CA GLN A 126 11.19 -7.85 -7.57
C GLN A 126 9.88 -8.08 -6.78
N LYS A 127 9.70 -9.26 -6.17
CA LYS A 127 8.50 -9.69 -5.44
C LYS A 127 7.23 -9.78 -6.27
N ARG A 128 7.35 -10.07 -7.56
CA ARG A 128 6.21 -10.34 -8.45
C ARG A 128 6.02 -11.85 -8.62
N PRO A 129 4.80 -12.34 -8.87
CA PRO A 129 4.58 -13.73 -9.25
C PRO A 129 5.46 -14.15 -10.42
N ASN A 130 5.98 -15.39 -10.43
CA ASN A 130 6.83 -15.86 -11.52
C ASN A 130 6.16 -15.81 -12.91
N ASN A 131 4.84 -15.97 -12.95
CA ASN A 131 4.02 -15.85 -14.15
C ASN A 131 3.42 -14.43 -14.34
N HIS A 132 4.02 -13.39 -13.72
CA HIS A 132 3.46 -12.04 -13.78
C HIS A 132 3.28 -11.53 -15.22
N VAL A 133 4.17 -11.89 -16.16
CA VAL A 133 4.06 -11.46 -17.57
C VAL A 133 2.76 -11.94 -18.20
N GLU A 134 2.43 -13.22 -18.04
CA GLU A 134 1.20 -13.81 -18.58
C GLU A 134 -0.04 -13.14 -17.96
N ILE A 135 -0.03 -12.92 -16.64
CA ILE A 135 -1.13 -12.27 -15.92
C ILE A 135 -1.28 -10.81 -16.38
N GLU A 136 -0.19 -10.07 -16.53
CA GLU A 136 -0.20 -8.69 -17.00
C GLU A 136 -0.76 -8.59 -18.43
N ASP A 137 -0.39 -9.52 -19.31
CA ASP A 137 -0.91 -9.57 -20.69
C ASP A 137 -2.42 -9.88 -20.70
N GLU A 138 -2.89 -10.87 -19.92
CA GLU A 138 -4.32 -11.17 -19.79
C GLU A 138 -5.13 -9.97 -19.27
N LEU A 139 -4.59 -9.25 -18.28
CA LEU A 139 -5.22 -8.05 -17.73
C LEU A 139 -5.27 -6.93 -18.77
N ARG A 140 -4.19 -6.72 -19.54
CA ARG A 140 -4.15 -5.72 -20.63
C ARG A 140 -5.17 -6.03 -21.71
N GLU A 141 -5.27 -7.29 -22.14
CA GLU A 141 -6.26 -7.72 -23.13
C GLU A 141 -7.69 -7.55 -22.62
N ALA A 142 -7.95 -7.81 -21.34
CA ALA A 142 -9.27 -7.62 -20.74
C ALA A 142 -9.70 -6.15 -20.63
N LEU A 143 -8.75 -5.21 -20.59
CA LEU A 143 -9.00 -3.77 -20.51
C LEU A 143 -9.21 -3.10 -21.87
N GLN A 144 -8.90 -3.79 -22.98
CA GLN A 144 -9.20 -3.33 -24.35
C GLN A 144 -10.70 -3.46 -24.67
#